data_AF-A0A5C7R0N4-F1
#
_entry.id   AF-A0A5C7R0N4-F1
#
_cell.length_a   1.000
_cell.length_b   1.000
_cell.length_c   1.000
_cell.angle_alpha   90.00
_cell.angle_beta   90.00
_cell.angle_gamma   90.00
#
_symmetry.space_group_name_H-M   'P 1'
#
loop_
_entity.id
_entity.type
_entity.pdbx_description
1 polymer ?
#
loop_
_entity_poly.entity_id
_entity_poly.type
_entity_poly.pdbx_seq_one_letter_code
_entity_poly.pdbx_strand_id
1 'polypeptide(L)'
;MSMLRRIVWPALLLAVALATGCAHAPPAATSVALLQPLPGLYTAGQPAASDWAAIKARGVRTVVNLRAPGELKDRDEAAEVRAAGLRYVEIPVSGAEGINPANARALHAALAPAHGGGVLVHCASGNRAGALLALEQRDFDGVAAERALEIGKSGGVTGLEGKLRQALGIAE
;
A
#
# COMPACT_ATOMS: atom_id res chain seq x y z
N MET A 1 -76.95 5.78 37.74
CA MET A 1 -76.63 6.83 38.73
C MET A 1 -75.14 6.85 38.96
N SER A 2 -74.52 8.02 38.76
CA SER A 2 -73.21 8.49 39.26
C SER A 2 -71.97 7.60 39.09
N MET A 3 -70.79 8.09 38.71
CA MET A 3 -70.33 9.46 38.47
C MET A 3 -68.95 9.33 37.79
N LEU A 4 -68.72 10.17 36.77
CA LEU A 4 -67.39 10.50 36.26
C LEU A 4 -66.50 11.01 37.39
N ARG A 5 -65.24 10.57 37.45
CA ARG A 5 -64.12 11.44 37.87
C ARG A 5 -62.96 11.29 36.89
N ARG A 6 -62.81 12.34 36.08
CA ARG A 6 -61.60 12.65 35.31
C ARG A 6 -60.52 13.10 36.28
N ILE A 7 -59.33 12.50 36.23
CA ILE A 7 -58.10 13.12 36.72
C ILE A 7 -57.02 12.86 35.65
N VAL A 8 -56.28 13.93 35.37
CA VAL A 8 -55.43 14.14 34.20
C VAL A 8 -53.95 14.00 34.60
N TRP A 9 -53.11 13.62 33.62
CA TRP A 9 -51.69 13.97 33.43
C TRP A 9 -50.58 13.26 34.23
N PRO A 10 -49.30 13.26 33.74
CA PRO A 10 -48.77 13.50 32.37
C PRO A 10 -47.55 12.59 31.99
N ALA A 11 -46.98 12.90 30.81
CA ALA A 11 -45.54 12.88 30.50
C ALA A 11 -44.86 11.55 30.12
N LEU A 12 -44.91 11.33 28.80
CA LEU A 12 -43.89 10.71 27.96
C LEU A 12 -42.46 11.17 28.33
N LEU A 13 -41.53 10.22 28.55
CA LEU A 13 -40.09 10.42 28.41
C LEU A 13 -39.51 9.30 27.55
N LEU A 14 -39.45 9.56 26.25
CA LEU A 14 -38.74 8.74 25.27
C LEU A 14 -37.24 9.09 25.39
N ALA A 15 -36.45 8.22 26.03
CA ALA A 15 -35.00 8.37 26.06
C ALA A 15 -34.41 7.98 24.69
N VAL A 16 -34.02 8.98 23.90
CA VAL A 16 -33.28 8.79 22.64
C VAL A 16 -31.83 8.50 22.99
N ALA A 17 -31.39 7.26 22.78
CA ALA A 17 -29.98 6.89 22.83
C ALA A 17 -29.27 7.47 21.60
N LEU A 18 -28.42 8.48 21.80
CA LEU A 18 -27.55 9.04 20.77
C LEU A 18 -26.45 8.01 20.46
N ALA A 19 -26.60 7.28 19.36
CA ALA A 19 -25.51 6.54 18.76
C ALA A 19 -24.53 7.56 18.14
N THR A 20 -23.48 7.92 18.86
CA THR A 20 -22.33 8.64 18.30
C THR A 20 -21.58 7.70 17.36
N GLY A 21 -22.02 7.63 16.12
CA GLY A 21 -21.24 7.02 15.05
C GLY A 21 -19.98 7.85 14.83
N CYS A 22 -18.82 7.31 15.17
CA CYS A 22 -17.54 7.86 14.73
C CYS A 22 -17.49 7.79 13.20
N ALA A 23 -17.82 8.88 12.53
CA ALA A 23 -17.60 9.02 11.10
C ALA A 23 -16.08 9.04 10.86
N HIS A 24 -15.51 7.89 10.49
CA HIS A 24 -14.13 7.82 10.03
C HIS A 24 -14.09 8.44 8.64
N ALA A 25 -13.67 9.69 8.54
CA ALA A 25 -13.47 10.35 7.24
C ALA A 25 -12.54 9.47 6.39
N PRO A 26 -12.83 9.24 5.10
CA PRO A 26 -11.95 8.47 4.25
C PRO A 26 -10.57 9.15 4.21
N PRO A 27 -9.47 8.38 4.22
CA PRO A 27 -8.14 8.96 4.15
C PRO A 27 -8.03 9.83 2.89
N ALA A 28 -7.35 10.98 3.02
CA ALA A 28 -7.15 11.91 1.92
C ALA A 28 -6.63 11.19 0.66
N ALA A 29 -7.08 11.64 -0.51
CA ALA A 29 -6.64 11.09 -1.78
C ALA A 29 -5.15 11.40 -2.02
N THR A 30 -4.43 10.43 -2.59
CA THR A 30 -3.04 10.59 -3.05
C THR A 30 -3.02 11.00 -4.51
N SER A 31 -2.00 11.75 -4.94
CA SER A 31 -1.80 12.13 -6.34
C SER A 31 -1.46 10.94 -7.25
N VAL A 32 -0.93 9.87 -6.65
CA VAL A 32 -0.62 8.58 -7.31
C VAL A 32 -1.58 7.49 -6.85
N ALA A 33 -1.90 6.55 -7.74
CA ALA A 33 -2.64 5.35 -7.37
C ALA A 33 -1.81 4.44 -6.47
N LEU A 34 -2.38 4.07 -5.32
CA LEU A 34 -1.83 3.03 -4.44
C LEU A 34 -2.56 1.72 -4.71
N LEU A 35 -1.91 0.82 -5.43
CA LEU A 35 -2.41 -0.53 -5.66
C LEU A 35 -2.11 -1.40 -4.45
N GLN A 36 -2.95 -2.38 -4.16
CA GLN A 36 -2.77 -3.29 -3.02
C GLN A 36 -2.81 -4.75 -3.49
N PRO A 37 -1.71 -5.23 -4.09
CA PRO A 37 -1.64 -6.61 -4.59
C PRO A 37 -1.71 -7.67 -3.47
N LEU A 38 -1.33 -7.31 -2.25
CA LEU A 38 -1.40 -8.16 -1.05
C LEU A 38 -1.91 -7.36 0.16
N PRO A 39 -2.56 -8.00 1.15
CA PRO A 39 -3.07 -7.32 2.34
C PRO A 39 -1.98 -6.51 3.06
N GLY A 40 -2.22 -5.22 3.24
CA GLY A 40 -1.27 -4.32 3.90
C GLY A 40 -0.03 -3.93 3.07
N LEU A 41 0.16 -4.49 1.87
CA LEU A 41 1.29 -4.18 1.01
C LEU A 41 0.84 -3.42 -0.22
N TYR A 42 1.38 -2.21 -0.37
CA TYR A 42 1.03 -1.30 -1.43
C TYR A 42 2.13 -1.21 -2.48
N THR A 43 1.74 -1.02 -3.74
CA THR A 43 2.65 -0.62 -4.81
C THR A 43 2.19 0.66 -5.48
N ALA A 44 3.14 1.44 -6.02
CA ALA A 44 2.82 2.68 -6.72
C ALA A 44 3.89 3.09 -7.74
N GLY A 45 3.50 4.00 -8.65
CA GLY A 45 4.44 4.92 -9.29
C GLY A 45 4.97 5.95 -8.29
N GLN A 46 5.60 7.02 -8.78
CA GLN A 46 6.24 8.02 -7.94
C GLN A 46 5.21 8.83 -7.12
N PRO A 47 5.20 8.78 -5.77
CA PRO A 47 4.38 9.70 -4.99
C PRO A 47 4.92 11.12 -5.03
N ALA A 48 4.04 12.10 -4.84
CA ALA A 48 4.39 13.51 -4.64
C ALA A 48 4.76 13.79 -3.17
N ALA A 49 5.49 14.88 -2.91
CA ALA A 49 5.86 15.29 -1.54
C ALA A 49 4.64 15.51 -0.63
N SER A 50 3.49 15.89 -1.21
CA SER A 50 2.23 16.09 -0.48
C SER A 50 1.52 14.79 -0.10
N ASP A 51 1.91 13.63 -0.66
CA ASP A 51 1.17 12.38 -0.48
C ASP A 51 1.48 11.65 0.83
N TRP A 52 2.63 11.94 1.46
CA TRP A 52 3.14 11.14 2.58
C TRP A 52 2.18 11.07 3.78
N ALA A 53 1.46 12.15 4.08
CA ALA A 53 0.46 12.16 5.14
C ALA A 53 -0.73 11.23 4.82
N ALA A 54 -1.22 11.27 3.58
CA ALA A 54 -2.30 10.40 3.11
C ALA A 54 -1.87 8.92 3.03
N ILE A 55 -0.64 8.66 2.58
CA ILE A 55 -0.02 7.33 2.56
C ILE A 55 0.05 6.77 3.99
N LYS A 56 0.52 7.57 4.96
CA LYS A 56 0.55 7.18 6.38
C LYS A 56 -0.84 6.91 6.95
N ALA A 57 -1.84 7.71 6.57
CA ALA A 57 -3.23 7.53 7.01
C ALA A 57 -3.85 6.22 6.51
N ARG A 58 -3.33 5.63 5.42
CA ARG A 58 -3.71 4.30 4.93
C ARG A 58 -3.03 3.14 5.67
N GLY A 59 -2.29 3.44 6.74
CA GLY A 59 -1.62 2.43 7.56
C GLY A 59 -0.19 2.11 7.11
N VAL A 60 0.34 2.79 6.10
CA VAL A 60 1.75 2.64 5.71
C VAL A 60 2.66 3.19 6.82
N ARG A 61 3.73 2.44 7.09
CA ARG A 61 4.79 2.75 8.07
C ARG A 61 6.17 2.74 7.43
N THR A 62 6.37 1.94 6.38
CA THR A 62 7.64 1.85 5.64
C THR A 62 7.42 2.16 4.16
N VAL A 63 8.29 2.98 3.59
CA VAL A 63 8.37 3.27 2.15
C VAL A 63 9.67 2.66 1.62
N VAL A 64 9.54 1.81 0.61
CA VAL A 64 10.64 1.17 -0.12
C VAL A 64 10.71 1.81 -1.50
N ASN A 65 11.75 2.59 -1.75
CA ASN A 65 12.01 3.23 -3.04
C ASN A 65 12.93 2.33 -3.88
N LEU A 66 12.44 1.92 -5.06
CA LEU A 66 13.20 1.10 -5.99
C LEU A 66 13.93 1.89 -7.09
N ARG A 67 13.83 3.23 -7.09
CA ARG A 67 14.52 4.06 -8.07
C ARG A 67 16.02 4.03 -7.80
N ALA A 68 16.82 3.92 -8.86
CA ALA A 68 18.26 4.04 -8.77
C ALA A 68 18.67 5.48 -8.44
N PRO A 69 19.85 5.68 -7.81
CA PRO A 69 20.37 7.01 -7.53
C PRO A 69 20.40 7.91 -8.76
N GLY A 70 20.00 9.17 -8.58
CA GLY A 70 20.00 10.17 -9.65
C GLY A 70 18.80 10.10 -10.61
N GLU A 71 17.87 9.16 -10.44
CA GLU A 71 16.59 9.20 -11.16
C GLU A 71 15.69 10.35 -10.70
N LEU A 72 15.78 10.76 -9.43
CA LEU A 72 15.08 11.90 -8.85
C LEU A 72 16.11 12.94 -8.38
N LYS A 73 16.38 13.94 -9.21
CA LYS A 73 17.50 14.88 -8.97
C LYS A 73 17.12 16.08 -8.12
N ASP A 74 15.87 16.53 -8.20
CA ASP A 74 15.43 17.81 -7.63
C ASP A 74 14.61 17.64 -6.33
N ARG A 75 14.67 16.46 -5.70
CA ARG A 75 13.87 16.15 -4.52
C ARG A 75 14.55 15.15 -3.59
N ASP A 76 14.66 15.53 -2.32
CA ASP A 76 15.12 14.63 -1.25
C ASP A 76 13.92 13.88 -0.64
N GLU A 77 13.47 12.86 -1.38
CA GLU A 77 12.36 12.01 -0.94
C GLU A 77 12.63 11.35 0.42
N ALA A 78 13.89 10.97 0.68
CA ALA A 78 14.26 10.30 1.91
C ALA A 78 14.07 11.24 3.12
N ALA A 79 14.35 12.54 2.97
CA ALA A 79 14.05 13.54 3.99
C ALA A 79 12.53 13.75 4.16
N GLU A 80 11.78 13.84 3.06
CA GLU A 80 10.32 14.03 3.10
C GLU A 80 9.58 12.88 3.81
N VAL A 81 9.92 11.64 3.45
CA VAL A 81 9.33 10.42 4.05
C VAL A 81 9.62 10.37 5.54
N ARG A 82 10.86 10.68 5.95
CA ARG A 82 11.24 10.73 7.38
C ARG A 82 10.54 11.86 8.11
N ALA A 83 10.39 13.04 7.51
CA ALA A 83 9.66 14.16 8.08
C ALA A 83 8.17 13.84 8.28
N ALA A 84 7.57 13.02 7.41
CA ALA A 84 6.22 12.48 7.60
C ALA A 84 6.13 11.41 8.72
N GLY A 85 7.26 11.02 9.32
CA GLY A 85 7.34 9.99 10.36
C GLY A 85 7.13 8.57 9.82
N LEU A 86 7.59 8.32 8.58
CA LEU A 86 7.65 7.01 7.95
C LEU A 86 9.10 6.52 7.90
N ARG A 87 9.31 5.21 7.95
CA ARG A 87 10.62 4.60 7.67
C ARG A 87 10.87 4.64 6.16
N TYR A 88 12.07 5.04 5.75
CA TYR A 88 12.52 5.01 4.35
C TYR A 88 13.58 3.93 4.16
N VAL A 89 13.41 3.11 3.12
CA VAL A 89 14.37 2.10 2.67
C VAL A 89 14.57 2.28 1.17
N GLU A 90 15.82 2.23 0.72
CA GLU A 90 16.15 2.33 -0.70
C GLU A 90 16.77 1.01 -1.18
N ILE A 91 16.27 0.51 -2.30
CA ILE A 91 16.80 -0.68 -2.98
C ILE A 91 16.98 -0.30 -4.45
N PRO A 92 18.18 0.10 -4.90
CA PRO A 92 18.39 0.55 -6.27
C PRO A 92 18.10 -0.57 -7.29
N VAL A 93 17.01 -0.43 -8.07
CA VAL A 93 16.62 -1.37 -9.13
C VAL A 93 16.77 -0.71 -10.49
N SER A 94 17.87 -1.00 -11.17
CA SER A 94 18.19 -0.45 -12.50
C SER A 94 17.45 -1.19 -13.61
N GLY A 95 16.39 -0.56 -14.13
CA GLY A 95 15.66 -1.05 -15.30
C GLY A 95 15.13 -2.48 -15.15
N ALA A 96 15.08 -3.20 -16.27
CA ALA A 96 14.60 -4.59 -16.34
C ALA A 96 15.57 -5.59 -15.69
N GLU A 97 16.88 -5.38 -15.82
CA GLU A 97 17.91 -6.26 -15.24
C GLU A 97 17.93 -6.24 -13.70
N GLY A 98 17.37 -5.19 -13.11
CA GLY A 98 17.15 -5.12 -11.67
C GLY A 98 16.06 -6.07 -11.14
N ILE A 99 15.26 -6.70 -12.00
CA ILE A 99 14.29 -7.72 -11.61
C ILE A 99 15.02 -9.07 -11.51
N ASN A 100 15.66 -9.30 -10.35
CA ASN A 100 16.54 -10.43 -10.13
C ASN A 100 16.48 -10.94 -8.67
N PRO A 101 17.00 -12.14 -8.38
CA PRO A 101 16.91 -12.75 -7.05
C PRO A 101 17.61 -11.96 -5.94
N ALA A 102 18.67 -11.21 -6.25
CA ALA A 102 19.40 -10.42 -5.26
C ALA A 102 18.55 -9.24 -4.76
N ASN A 103 17.90 -8.52 -5.67
CA ASN A 103 16.98 -7.45 -5.31
C ASN A 103 15.69 -7.98 -4.68
N ALA A 104 15.20 -9.15 -5.09
CA ALA A 104 14.05 -9.81 -4.46
C ALA A 104 14.36 -10.15 -2.99
N ARG A 105 15.55 -10.67 -2.71
CA ARG A 105 16.04 -10.90 -1.34
C ARG A 105 16.15 -9.61 -0.52
N ALA A 106 16.65 -8.54 -1.13
CA ALA A 106 16.71 -7.24 -0.46
C ALA A 106 15.31 -6.71 -0.12
N LEU A 107 14.35 -6.89 -1.04
CA LEU A 107 12.96 -6.54 -0.79
C LEU A 107 12.37 -7.39 0.35
N HIS A 108 12.55 -8.71 0.32
CA HIS A 108 12.11 -9.61 1.39
C HIS A 108 12.59 -9.14 2.78
N ALA A 109 13.88 -8.80 2.89
CA ALA A 109 14.45 -8.28 4.13
C ALA A 109 13.83 -6.94 4.58
N ALA A 110 13.42 -6.09 3.63
CA ALA A 110 12.72 -4.84 3.94
C ALA A 110 11.26 -5.04 4.37
N LEU A 111 10.62 -6.13 3.91
CA LEU A 111 9.24 -6.48 4.28
C LEU A 111 9.15 -7.20 5.64
N ALA A 112 10.18 -7.97 6.02
CA ALA A 112 10.18 -8.80 7.22
C ALA A 112 9.83 -8.07 8.54
N PRO A 113 10.36 -6.86 8.84
CA PRO A 113 10.06 -6.15 10.09
C PRO A 113 8.59 -5.74 10.22
N ALA A 114 7.86 -5.68 9.10
CA ALA A 114 6.48 -5.25 9.04
C ALA A 114 5.52 -6.45 8.89
N HIS A 115 6.02 -7.68 9.00
CA HIS A 115 5.27 -8.92 8.76
C HIS A 115 4.48 -8.88 7.43
N GLY A 116 5.02 -8.25 6.39
CA GLY A 116 4.37 -8.11 5.09
C GLY A 116 3.25 -7.05 5.00
N GLY A 117 3.03 -6.24 6.04
CA GLY A 117 1.96 -5.22 6.07
C GLY A 117 2.45 -3.81 6.42
N GLY A 118 1.68 -2.79 6.04
CA GLY A 118 2.04 -1.40 6.27
C GLY A 118 3.26 -0.94 5.47
N VAL A 119 3.52 -1.53 4.30
CA VAL A 119 4.64 -1.16 3.44
C VAL A 119 4.14 -0.63 2.11
N LEU A 120 4.78 0.43 1.61
CA LEU A 120 4.65 0.88 0.22
C LEU A 120 5.95 0.58 -0.52
N VAL A 121 5.87 -0.16 -1.62
CA VAL A 121 6.98 -0.35 -2.56
C VAL A 121 6.70 0.49 -3.80
N HIS A 122 7.58 1.41 -4.17
CA HIS A 122 7.35 2.23 -5.36
C HIS A 122 8.58 2.38 -6.23
N CYS A 123 8.37 2.86 -7.45
CA CYS A 123 9.43 3.30 -8.35
C CYS A 123 8.93 4.51 -9.16
N ALA A 124 9.47 4.74 -10.36
CA ALA A 124 8.98 5.80 -11.23
C ALA A 124 7.53 5.55 -11.72
N SER A 125 7.25 4.35 -12.28
CA SER A 125 5.98 4.04 -12.96
C SER A 125 5.16 2.91 -12.32
N GLY A 126 5.64 2.32 -11.22
CA GLY A 126 5.03 1.14 -10.58
C GLY A 126 5.50 -0.21 -11.14
N ASN A 127 6.06 -0.24 -12.35
CA ASN A 127 6.47 -1.48 -13.01
C ASN A 127 7.49 -2.29 -12.21
N ARG A 128 8.57 -1.65 -11.72
CA ARG A 128 9.59 -2.34 -10.91
C ARG A 128 9.04 -2.81 -9.57
N ALA A 129 8.12 -2.04 -8.98
CA ALA A 129 7.51 -2.38 -7.70
C ALA A 129 6.68 -3.66 -7.79
N GLY A 130 5.75 -3.74 -8.75
CA GLY A 130 4.97 -4.95 -8.97
C GLY A 130 5.85 -6.14 -9.38
N ALA A 131 6.83 -5.93 -10.27
CA ALA A 131 7.67 -7.01 -10.76
C ALA A 131 8.58 -7.60 -9.68
N LEU A 132 9.22 -6.74 -8.86
CA LEU A 132 10.10 -7.22 -7.81
C LEU A 132 9.32 -7.87 -6.67
N LEU A 133 8.13 -7.35 -6.35
CA LEU A 133 7.23 -7.98 -5.38
C LEU A 133 6.80 -9.37 -5.85
N ALA A 134 6.40 -9.52 -7.11
CA ALA A 134 6.06 -10.83 -7.66
C ALA A 134 7.20 -11.85 -7.53
N LEU A 135 8.42 -11.43 -7.89
CA LEU A 135 9.60 -12.31 -7.77
C LEU A 135 9.90 -12.67 -6.32
N GLU A 136 9.79 -11.72 -5.40
CA GLU A 136 9.97 -11.94 -3.98
C GLU A 136 8.95 -12.96 -3.42
N GLN A 137 7.68 -12.84 -3.76
CA GLN A 137 6.63 -13.77 -3.36
C GLN A 137 6.86 -15.19 -3.90
N ARG A 138 7.42 -15.31 -5.11
CA ARG A 138 7.83 -16.61 -5.67
C ARG A 138 8.98 -17.21 -4.88
N ASP A 139 10.02 -16.44 -4.64
CA ASP A 139 11.30 -16.93 -4.11
C ASP A 139 11.23 -17.23 -2.60
N PHE A 140 10.41 -16.50 -1.85
CA PHE A 140 10.41 -16.57 -0.37
C PHE A 140 9.10 -17.09 0.22
N ASP A 141 7.95 -16.84 -0.42
CA ASP A 141 6.65 -17.30 0.07
C ASP A 141 6.12 -18.52 -0.71
N GLY A 142 6.90 -19.04 -1.67
CA GLY A 142 6.57 -20.25 -2.42
C GLY A 142 5.35 -20.11 -3.33
N VAL A 143 4.97 -18.89 -3.68
CA VAL A 143 3.83 -18.63 -4.56
C VAL A 143 4.12 -19.19 -5.96
N ALA A 144 3.18 -19.93 -6.55
CA ALA A 144 3.32 -20.48 -7.90
C ALA A 144 3.61 -19.38 -8.96
N ALA A 145 4.36 -19.72 -10.01
CA ALA A 145 4.83 -18.76 -11.02
C ALA A 145 3.72 -17.88 -11.59
N GLU A 146 2.63 -18.51 -12.02
CA GLU A 146 1.48 -17.87 -12.64
C GLU A 146 0.77 -16.96 -11.63
N ARG A 147 0.69 -17.38 -10.37
CA ARG A 147 0.09 -16.56 -9.32
C ARG A 147 0.97 -15.36 -8.98
N ALA A 148 2.29 -15.52 -8.95
CA ALA A 148 3.23 -14.43 -8.75
C ALA A 148 3.14 -13.40 -9.90
N LEU A 149 3.00 -13.86 -11.14
CA LEU A 149 2.76 -12.98 -12.29
C LEU A 149 1.49 -12.14 -12.09
N GLU A 150 0.39 -12.75 -11.66
CA GLU A 150 -0.86 -12.01 -11.38
C GLU A 150 -0.73 -11.02 -10.21
N ILE A 151 0.04 -11.37 -9.17
CA ILE A 151 0.42 -10.40 -8.11
C ILE A 151 1.13 -9.21 -8.73
N GLY A 152 2.14 -9.44 -9.58
CA GLY A 152 2.89 -8.38 -10.23
C GLY A 152 2.02 -7.47 -11.11
N LYS A 153 1.13 -8.06 -11.91
CA LYS A 153 0.16 -7.32 -12.74
C LYS A 153 -0.79 -6.47 -11.88
N SER A 154 -1.35 -7.06 -10.82
CA SER A 154 -2.18 -6.30 -9.86
C SER A 154 -1.40 -5.22 -9.11
N GLY A 155 -0.08 -5.35 -9.03
CA GLY A 155 0.85 -4.37 -8.48
C GLY A 155 1.36 -3.33 -9.46
N GLY A 156 0.90 -3.32 -10.73
CA GLY A 156 1.21 -2.27 -11.70
C GLY A 156 2.25 -2.62 -12.76
N VAL A 157 2.56 -3.91 -12.95
CA VAL A 157 3.39 -4.36 -14.09
C VAL A 157 2.62 -4.18 -15.39
N THR A 158 3.23 -3.47 -16.33
CA THR A 158 2.77 -3.30 -17.71
C THR A 158 3.94 -3.55 -18.67
N GLY A 159 4.87 -2.60 -18.80
CA GLY A 159 6.03 -2.69 -19.70
C GLY A 159 7.12 -3.69 -19.28
N LEU A 160 7.09 -4.24 -18.07
CA LEU A 160 8.05 -5.26 -17.61
C LEU A 160 7.51 -6.70 -17.62
N GLU A 161 6.33 -6.95 -18.18
CA GLU A 161 5.71 -8.28 -18.10
C GLU A 161 6.60 -9.39 -18.68
N GLY A 162 7.17 -9.19 -19.88
CA GLY A 162 8.06 -10.19 -20.50
C GLY A 162 9.28 -10.53 -19.64
N LYS A 163 9.93 -9.52 -19.05
CA LYS A 163 11.06 -9.74 -18.13
C LYS A 163 10.63 -10.47 -16.86
N LEU A 164 9.45 -10.14 -16.33
CA LEU A 164 8.91 -10.80 -15.14
C LEU A 164 8.60 -12.28 -15.44
N ARG A 165 7.99 -12.60 -16.58
CA ARG A 165 7.74 -14.00 -17.00
C ARG A 165 9.03 -14.80 -17.09
N GLN A 166 10.06 -14.22 -17.71
CA GLN A 166 11.40 -14.82 -17.77
C GLN A 166 11.96 -15.09 -16.37
N ALA A 167 11.90 -14.10 -15.46
CA ALA A 167 12.39 -14.24 -14.09
C ALA A 167 11.63 -15.30 -13.28
N LEU A 168 10.34 -15.49 -13.55
CA LEU A 168 9.49 -16.49 -12.90
C LEU A 168 9.61 -17.90 -13.51
N GLY A 169 10.35 -18.04 -14.61
CA GLY A 169 10.49 -19.30 -15.36
C GLY A 169 9.23 -19.72 -16.11
N ILE A 170 8.36 -18.77 -16.48
CA ILE A 170 7.16 -19.03 -17.27
C ILE A 170 7.59 -19.05 -18.75
N ALA A 171 7.36 -20.18 -19.44
CA ALA A 171 7.60 -20.27 -20.87
C ALA A 171 6.73 -19.26 -21.65
N GLU A 172 7.32 -18.66 -22.69
CA GLU A 172 6.59 -17.77 -23.62
C GLU A 172 5.54 -18.52 -24.44
#